data_AF-A0A814ZIN6-F1
#
_entry.id   AF-A0A814ZIN6-F1
#
_cell.length_a   1.000
_cell.length_b   1.000
_cell.length_c   1.000
_cell.angle_alpha   90.00
_cell.angle_beta   90.00
_cell.angle_gamma   90.00
#
_symmetry.space_group_name_H-M   'P 1'
#
loop_
_entity.id
_entity.type
_entity.pdbx_description
1 polymer ?
#
loop_
_entity_poly.entity_id
_entity_poly.type
_entity_poly.pdbx_seq_one_letter_code
_entity_poly.pdbx_strand_id
1 'polypeptide(L)'
;MANEQCSNELSCDKTSEKPYLLDSSTFSSEKMNNFGEFRFDSNRSMNSSIRFSNNDCTVEWLEPSMAVWIPVETKAKLHSGKWSLEFDVEWMGTHQIGVGFLLDWNIGSDWGFFGYLGSSSSAWSYDPSTGDIVTNTESIHGNLPKFTGNSGVIGLELDLPKNEIGKFTFIVDGVRTPTKQLSNSGAVAIPAVCLLSRGQKVTIRNLVRLNQD
;
A
#
# COMPACT_ATOMS: atom_id res chain seq x y z
N MET A 1 29.74 -31.85 -50.46
CA MET A 1 30.11 -31.12 -49.22
C MET A 1 28.84 -30.53 -48.67
N ALA A 2 28.44 -31.03 -47.50
CA ALA A 2 27.12 -30.86 -46.92
C ALA A 2 26.97 -29.49 -46.25
N ASN A 3 25.72 -29.02 -46.26
CA ASN A 3 25.16 -27.90 -45.50
C ASN A 3 25.46 -28.02 -44.00
N GLU A 4 25.67 -26.87 -43.36
CA GLU A 4 25.22 -26.66 -41.98
C GLU A 4 24.87 -25.18 -41.81
N GLN A 5 23.60 -24.86 -42.06
CA GLN A 5 22.95 -23.64 -41.60
C GLN A 5 22.71 -23.79 -40.10
N CYS A 6 23.34 -22.93 -39.30
CA CYS A 6 22.95 -22.72 -37.91
C CYS A 6 21.59 -22.00 -37.87
N SER A 7 20.52 -22.76 -37.67
CA SER A 7 19.21 -22.23 -37.27
C SER A 7 19.04 -22.46 -35.77
N ASN A 8 19.40 -21.46 -34.96
CA ASN A 8 18.98 -21.37 -33.56
C ASN A 8 17.97 -20.22 -33.45
N GLU A 9 16.75 -20.47 -33.92
CA GLU A 9 15.59 -19.71 -33.46
C GLU A 9 15.23 -20.22 -32.06
N LEU A 10 15.82 -19.59 -31.04
CA LEU A 10 15.31 -19.67 -29.68
C LEU A 10 13.94 -19.00 -29.67
N SER A 11 12.90 -19.83 -29.73
CA SER A 11 11.53 -19.44 -29.41
C SER A 11 11.49 -18.90 -27.98
N CYS A 12 11.57 -17.58 -27.87
CA CYS A 12 11.28 -16.84 -26.65
C CYS A 12 9.77 -16.62 -26.53
N ASP A 13 8.99 -17.70 -26.51
CA ASP A 13 7.59 -17.65 -26.08
C ASP A 13 7.54 -17.61 -24.54
N LYS A 14 8.05 -16.50 -23.97
CA LYS A 14 7.56 -16.08 -22.66
C LYS A 14 6.19 -15.49 -22.90
N THR A 15 5.16 -16.30 -22.76
CA THR A 15 3.79 -15.82 -22.60
C THR A 15 3.80 -14.87 -21.42
N SER A 16 3.92 -13.58 -21.71
CA SER A 16 3.84 -12.52 -20.72
C SER A 16 2.45 -12.61 -20.10
N GLU A 17 2.35 -13.18 -18.91
CA GLU A 17 1.09 -13.24 -18.18
C GLU A 17 0.49 -11.83 -18.15
N LYS A 18 -0.80 -11.72 -18.46
CA LYS A 18 -1.49 -10.44 -18.39
C LYS A 18 -1.51 -9.97 -16.93
N PRO A 19 -1.35 -8.67 -16.65
CA PRO A 19 -1.51 -8.14 -15.31
C PRO A 19 -2.93 -8.40 -14.77
N TYR A 20 -3.03 -8.91 -13.54
CA TYR A 20 -4.28 -9.05 -12.81
C TYR A 20 -4.07 -8.82 -11.31
N LEU A 21 -5.12 -8.32 -10.66
CA LEU A 21 -5.21 -8.21 -9.20
C LEU A 21 -5.22 -9.62 -8.59
N LEU A 22 -4.41 -9.83 -7.56
CA LEU A 22 -4.44 -11.09 -6.84
C LEU A 22 -5.79 -11.27 -6.13
N ASP A 23 -6.33 -12.47 -6.29
CA ASP A 23 -7.55 -12.90 -5.63
C ASP A 23 -7.21 -13.97 -4.59
N SER A 24 -7.38 -13.61 -3.32
CA SER A 24 -7.16 -14.54 -2.21
C SER A 24 -8.06 -15.77 -2.30
N SER A 25 -9.18 -15.74 -3.03
CA SER A 25 -10.03 -16.91 -3.25
C SER A 25 -9.25 -18.12 -3.81
N THR A 26 -8.19 -17.83 -4.56
CA THR A 26 -7.34 -18.79 -5.28
C THR A 26 -6.13 -19.30 -4.48
N PHE A 27 -5.87 -18.76 -3.29
CA PHE A 27 -4.67 -19.11 -2.53
C PHE A 27 -4.76 -20.54 -1.96
N SER A 28 -3.62 -21.22 -1.94
CA SER A 28 -3.47 -22.49 -1.23
C SER A 28 -3.69 -22.32 0.28
N SER A 29 -3.96 -23.42 0.98
CA SER A 29 -4.11 -23.43 2.45
C SER A 29 -2.88 -22.88 3.20
N GLU A 30 -1.68 -23.06 2.65
CA GLU A 30 -0.45 -22.49 3.21
C GLU A 30 -0.41 -20.98 3.05
N LYS A 31 -0.70 -20.47 1.84
CA LYS A 31 -0.77 -19.03 1.57
C LYS A 31 -1.89 -18.35 2.36
N MET A 32 -2.98 -19.06 2.62
CA MET A 32 -4.12 -18.58 3.41
C MET A 32 -3.78 -18.14 4.84
N ASN A 33 -2.67 -18.65 5.40
CA ASN A 33 -2.23 -18.34 6.75
C ASN A 33 -0.92 -17.55 6.78
N ASN A 34 -0.41 -17.14 5.60
CA ASN A 34 0.84 -16.40 5.48
C ASN A 34 0.57 -15.03 4.86
N PHE A 35 0.53 -14.02 5.74
CA PHE A 35 0.27 -12.63 5.37
C PHE A 35 1.56 -11.81 5.28
N GLY A 36 2.74 -12.43 5.30
CA GLY A 36 4.02 -11.74 5.35
C GLY A 36 4.32 -11.08 6.72
N GLU A 37 5.42 -10.34 6.76
CA GLU A 37 5.86 -9.63 7.97
C GLU A 37 5.24 -8.24 8.02
N PHE A 38 4.72 -7.83 9.18
CA PHE A 38 4.18 -6.48 9.36
C PHE A 38 5.30 -5.47 9.67
N ARG A 39 6.03 -5.11 8.62
CA ARG A 39 7.07 -4.08 8.58
C ARG A 39 7.23 -3.56 7.16
N PHE A 40 7.82 -2.38 6.99
CA PHE A 40 8.11 -1.82 5.67
C PHE A 40 9.10 -2.69 4.90
N ASP A 41 8.97 -2.75 3.58
CA ASP A 41 9.89 -3.49 2.71
C ASP A 41 11.15 -2.66 2.39
N SER A 42 12.07 -2.64 3.36
CA SER A 42 13.36 -1.95 3.25
C SER A 42 14.21 -2.39 2.05
N ASN A 43 14.01 -3.61 1.55
CA ASN A 43 14.74 -4.13 0.39
C ASN A 43 14.28 -3.52 -0.94
N ARG A 44 13.06 -2.99 -1.00
CA ARG A 44 12.51 -2.35 -2.20
C ARG A 44 12.86 -0.87 -2.31
N SER A 45 13.35 -0.27 -1.24
CA SER A 45 13.85 1.10 -1.29
C SER A 45 15.23 1.13 -1.93
N MET A 46 15.27 1.42 -3.24
CA MET A 46 16.52 1.77 -3.92
C MET A 46 17.00 3.19 -3.59
N ASN A 47 16.25 3.94 -2.76
CA ASN A 47 16.53 5.34 -2.49
C ASN A 47 17.31 5.50 -1.19
N SER A 48 18.55 5.98 -1.28
CA SER A 48 19.40 6.33 -0.13
C SER A 48 18.83 7.48 0.71
N SER A 49 17.73 8.10 0.28
CA SER A 49 17.13 9.26 0.94
C SER A 49 16.22 8.90 2.11
N ILE A 50 15.88 7.63 2.29
CA ILE A 50 15.03 7.19 3.41
C ILE A 50 15.79 6.30 4.39
N ARG A 51 15.39 6.38 5.66
CA ARG A 51 15.87 5.53 6.74
C ARG A 51 14.73 4.68 7.26
N PHE A 52 15.01 3.38 7.40
CA PHE A 52 14.18 2.46 8.15
C PHE A 52 14.73 2.30 9.57
N SER A 53 13.85 2.22 10.55
CA SER A 53 14.20 2.02 11.96
C SER A 53 13.10 1.26 12.69
N ASN A 54 13.31 0.94 13.98
CA ASN A 54 12.37 0.18 14.79
C ASN A 54 11.96 -1.15 14.12
N ASN A 55 12.95 -1.96 13.73
CA ASN A 55 12.76 -3.21 12.98
C ASN A 55 11.99 -3.05 11.66
N ASP A 56 12.26 -1.97 10.95
CA ASP A 56 11.60 -1.53 9.72
C ASP A 56 10.10 -1.17 9.89
N CYS A 57 9.63 -0.93 11.12
CA CYS A 57 8.27 -0.41 11.33
C CYS A 57 8.18 1.11 11.18
N THR A 58 9.31 1.81 11.17
CA THR A 58 9.37 3.26 11.02
C THR A 58 10.14 3.62 9.76
N VAL A 59 9.57 4.51 8.94
CA VAL A 59 10.24 5.08 7.76
C VAL A 59 10.30 6.60 7.87
N GLU A 60 11.44 7.17 7.49
CA GLU A 60 11.70 8.60 7.53
C GLU A 60 12.45 9.06 6.29
N TRP A 61 12.04 10.18 5.69
CA TRP A 61 12.79 10.82 4.60
C TRP A 61 13.85 11.77 5.15
N LEU A 62 15.13 11.41 5.06
CA LEU A 62 16.24 12.19 5.62
C LEU A 62 16.98 13.08 4.61
N GLU A 63 17.31 12.56 3.43
CA GLU A 63 18.19 13.26 2.50
C GLU A 63 17.42 13.90 1.34
N PRO A 64 17.94 14.98 0.71
CA PRO A 64 17.35 15.50 -0.51
C PRO A 64 17.29 14.43 -1.61
N SER A 65 16.17 14.37 -2.33
CA SER A 65 15.98 13.48 -3.47
C SER A 65 15.39 14.25 -4.65
N MET A 66 15.64 13.77 -5.88
CA MET A 66 14.90 14.25 -7.07
C MET A 66 13.52 13.60 -7.18
N ALA A 67 13.22 12.60 -6.34
CA ALA A 67 11.91 11.98 -6.29
C ALA A 67 10.86 13.01 -5.85
N VAL A 68 9.72 13.04 -6.54
CA VAL A 68 8.56 13.83 -6.11
C VAL A 68 7.90 13.13 -4.93
N TRP A 69 7.65 11.83 -5.05
CA TRP A 69 7.13 11.00 -3.96
C TRP A 69 8.07 9.84 -3.69
N ILE A 70 8.18 9.44 -2.43
CA ILE A 70 8.84 8.21 -2.03
C ILE A 70 7.78 7.19 -1.61
N PRO A 71 7.47 6.22 -2.49
CA PRO A 71 6.55 5.14 -2.18
C PRO A 71 7.21 4.12 -1.25
N VAL A 72 6.51 3.72 -0.20
CA VAL A 72 6.98 2.71 0.76
C VAL A 72 5.82 1.79 1.13
N GLU A 73 5.91 0.53 0.76
CA GLU A 73 4.94 -0.51 1.13
C GLU A 73 5.46 -1.39 2.26
N THR A 74 4.54 -2.08 2.92
CA THR A 74 4.87 -3.15 3.85
C THR A 74 5.09 -4.47 3.11
N LYS A 75 5.75 -5.42 3.78
CA LYS A 75 5.80 -6.82 3.33
C LYS A 75 4.49 -7.57 3.59
N ALA A 76 3.56 -6.97 4.33
CA ALA A 76 2.31 -7.58 4.71
C ALA A 76 1.32 -7.57 3.55
N LYS A 77 0.70 -8.72 3.29
CA LYS A 77 -0.35 -8.95 2.30
C LYS A 77 -1.60 -9.39 3.04
N LEU A 78 -2.44 -8.44 3.42
CA LEU A 78 -3.64 -8.68 4.21
C LEU A 78 -4.75 -9.18 3.31
N HIS A 79 -5.41 -10.26 3.70
CA HIS A 79 -6.55 -10.81 2.95
C HIS A 79 -7.39 -11.72 3.86
N SER A 80 -8.53 -12.19 3.33
CA SER A 80 -9.36 -13.24 3.91
C SER A 80 -9.70 -13.03 5.40
N GLY A 81 -10.09 -11.82 5.77
CA GLY A 81 -10.31 -11.46 7.17
C GLY A 81 -10.62 -10.00 7.39
N LYS A 82 -10.95 -9.68 8.65
CA LYS A 82 -11.05 -8.31 9.14
C LYS A 82 -9.73 -7.94 9.80
N TRP A 83 -9.22 -6.77 9.49
CA TRP A 83 -7.92 -6.28 9.94
C TRP A 83 -8.04 -4.87 10.46
N SER A 84 -7.23 -4.55 11.47
CA SER A 84 -7.05 -3.19 11.96
C SER A 84 -5.56 -2.94 12.15
N LEU A 85 -5.08 -1.76 11.77
CA LEU A 85 -3.71 -1.32 11.98
C LEU A 85 -3.65 0.21 12.12
N GLU A 86 -2.52 0.73 12.55
CA GLU A 86 -2.31 2.17 12.72
C GLU A 86 -1.06 2.65 11.99
N PHE A 87 -1.18 3.83 11.39
CA PHE A 87 -0.08 4.68 10.98
C PHE A 87 0.05 5.83 11.99
N ASP A 88 1.12 5.83 12.76
CA ASP A 88 1.52 6.94 13.61
C ASP A 88 2.37 7.90 12.77
N VAL A 89 1.77 9.00 12.34
CA VAL A 89 2.46 10.05 11.58
C VAL A 89 3.14 10.95 12.60
N GLU A 90 4.42 10.69 12.85
CA GLU A 90 5.22 11.43 13.83
C GLU A 90 5.52 12.85 13.34
N TRP A 91 5.72 13.01 12.03
CA TRP A 91 5.90 14.32 11.41
C TRP A 91 5.46 14.29 9.94
N MET A 92 4.52 15.16 9.58
CA MET A 92 4.04 15.37 8.21
C MET A 92 4.84 16.46 7.48
N GLY A 93 5.62 17.27 8.19
CA GLY A 93 6.28 18.43 7.59
C GLY A 93 5.28 19.48 7.12
N THR A 94 5.61 20.20 6.05
CA THR A 94 4.79 21.28 5.48
C THR A 94 4.07 20.87 4.19
N HIS A 95 4.08 19.58 3.86
CA HIS A 95 3.56 19.03 2.61
C HIS A 95 2.61 17.86 2.88
N GLN A 96 1.90 17.43 1.84
CA GLN A 96 1.02 16.25 1.90
C GLN A 96 1.79 14.99 2.28
N ILE A 97 1.09 14.06 2.92
CA ILE A 97 1.57 12.69 3.15
C ILE A 97 0.40 11.77 2.82
N GLY A 98 0.66 10.67 2.14
CA GLY A 98 -0.36 9.66 1.89
C GLY A 98 -0.10 8.46 2.79
N VAL A 99 -1.12 8.03 3.54
CA VAL A 99 -1.09 6.74 4.25
C VAL A 99 -2.32 5.92 3.85
N GLY A 100 -2.18 4.62 3.75
CA GLY A 100 -3.29 3.77 3.30
C GLY A 100 -2.81 2.43 2.80
N PHE A 101 -3.30 2.03 1.63
CA PHE A 101 -3.00 0.70 1.08
C PHE A 101 -3.12 0.65 -0.43
N LEU A 102 -2.49 -0.37 -0.99
CA LEU A 102 -2.54 -0.78 -2.40
C LEU A 102 -3.17 -2.17 -2.50
N LEU A 103 -3.69 -2.54 -3.66
CA LEU A 103 -3.97 -3.94 -3.95
C LEU A 103 -2.79 -4.59 -4.65
N ASP A 104 -2.55 -5.85 -4.29
CA ASP A 104 -1.47 -6.62 -4.87
C ASP A 104 -1.84 -7.13 -6.27
N TRP A 105 -0.89 -7.03 -7.20
CA TRP A 105 -0.99 -7.58 -8.55
C TRP A 105 0.03 -8.69 -8.75
N ASN A 106 -0.22 -9.60 -9.69
CA ASN A 106 0.75 -10.65 -10.04
C ASN A 106 2.10 -10.12 -10.56
N ILE A 107 2.15 -8.85 -10.98
CA ILE A 107 3.35 -8.16 -11.47
C ILE A 107 3.96 -7.17 -10.45
N GLY A 108 3.44 -7.13 -9.22
CA GLY A 108 3.84 -6.18 -8.18
C GLY A 108 2.91 -4.97 -8.06
N SER A 109 3.07 -4.19 -6.98
CA SER A 109 2.15 -3.12 -6.61
C SER A 109 2.04 -2.01 -7.65
N ASP A 110 0.81 -1.59 -7.93
CA ASP A 110 0.51 -0.47 -8.83
C ASP A 110 0.45 0.85 -8.05
N TRP A 111 1.59 1.52 -7.98
CA TRP A 111 1.73 2.84 -7.38
C TRP A 111 1.22 3.99 -8.26
N GLY A 112 0.78 3.70 -9.49
CA GLY A 112 0.37 4.68 -10.48
C GLY A 112 1.46 5.73 -10.79
N PHE A 113 1.05 7.00 -10.84
CA PHE A 113 1.89 8.11 -11.27
C PHE A 113 2.87 8.57 -10.19
N PHE A 114 4.17 8.58 -10.54
CA PHE A 114 5.29 9.08 -9.71
C PHE A 114 5.36 8.55 -8.27
N GLY A 115 4.74 7.41 -7.94
CA GLY A 115 4.78 6.84 -6.60
C GLY A 115 3.79 7.45 -5.61
N TYR A 116 2.83 8.26 -6.08
CA TYR A 116 1.79 8.82 -5.22
C TYR A 116 0.77 7.75 -4.82
N LEU A 117 0.64 7.49 -3.52
CA LEU A 117 -0.38 6.59 -2.98
C LEU A 117 -1.76 7.19 -3.20
N GLY A 118 -2.63 6.46 -3.88
CA GLY A 118 -3.94 6.96 -4.32
C GLY A 118 -3.96 7.46 -5.77
N SER A 119 -2.86 7.35 -6.53
CA SER A 119 -2.86 7.72 -7.95
C SER A 119 -3.41 6.63 -8.88
N SER A 120 -3.40 5.37 -8.45
CA SER A 120 -3.99 4.23 -9.17
C SER A 120 -5.43 3.96 -8.73
N SER A 121 -6.22 3.29 -9.58
CA SER A 121 -7.54 2.74 -9.25
C SER A 121 -7.50 1.54 -8.29
N SER A 122 -6.30 1.05 -7.97
CA SER A 122 -6.05 -0.01 -6.99
C SER A 122 -5.29 0.50 -5.75
N ALA A 123 -5.28 1.82 -5.54
CA ALA A 123 -4.59 2.49 -4.46
C ALA A 123 -5.53 3.44 -3.73
N TRP A 124 -5.51 3.43 -2.40
CA TRP A 124 -6.22 4.39 -1.57
C TRP A 124 -5.29 5.01 -0.55
N SER A 125 -5.27 6.34 -0.50
CA SER A 125 -4.63 7.09 0.57
C SER A 125 -5.65 7.92 1.32
N TYR A 126 -5.32 8.20 2.57
CA TYR A 126 -5.85 9.31 3.31
C TYR A 126 -4.77 10.39 3.40
N ASP A 127 -5.11 11.62 3.03
CA ASP A 127 -4.25 12.80 3.19
C ASP A 127 -4.71 13.62 4.40
N PRO A 128 -3.99 13.56 5.55
CA PRO A 128 -4.38 14.28 6.75
C PRO A 128 -4.18 15.80 6.66
N SER A 129 -3.46 16.30 5.64
CA SER A 129 -3.30 17.75 5.43
C SER A 129 -4.55 18.39 4.83
N THR A 130 -5.28 17.66 3.99
CA THR A 130 -6.50 18.14 3.33
C THR A 130 -7.77 17.51 3.88
N GLY A 131 -7.66 16.36 4.55
CA GLY A 131 -8.81 15.60 5.06
C GLY A 131 -9.57 14.91 3.93
N ASP A 132 -8.82 14.29 3.00
CA ASP A 132 -9.36 13.62 1.82
C ASP A 132 -9.01 12.14 1.80
N ILE A 133 -9.94 11.30 1.33
CA ILE A 133 -9.65 9.96 0.84
C ILE A 133 -9.43 10.06 -0.67
N VAL A 134 -8.25 9.66 -1.13
CA VAL A 134 -7.83 9.78 -2.53
C VAL A 134 -7.64 8.40 -3.16
N THR A 135 -8.17 8.23 -4.38
CA THR A 135 -7.90 7.09 -5.27
C THR A 135 -8.01 7.55 -6.71
N ASN A 136 -7.27 6.92 -7.63
CA ASN A 136 -7.20 7.33 -9.03
C ASN A 136 -6.95 8.84 -9.21
N THR A 137 -6.10 9.44 -8.38
CA THR A 137 -5.79 10.89 -8.34
C THR A 137 -6.96 11.81 -7.96
N GLU A 138 -8.09 11.26 -7.52
CA GLU A 138 -9.31 12.00 -7.21
C GLU A 138 -9.65 11.90 -5.71
N SER A 139 -10.04 13.03 -5.10
CA SER A 139 -10.68 12.99 -3.78
C SER A 139 -12.08 12.40 -3.93
N ILE A 140 -12.25 11.16 -3.48
CA ILE A 140 -13.54 10.45 -3.50
C ILE A 140 -14.37 10.73 -2.24
N HIS A 141 -13.78 11.42 -1.27
CA HIS A 141 -14.45 11.95 -0.10
C HIS A 141 -13.57 12.98 0.61
N GLY A 142 -14.09 14.19 0.82
CA GLY A 142 -13.40 15.27 1.51
C GLY A 142 -14.16 15.79 2.73
N ASN A 143 -13.68 16.89 3.30
CA ASN A 143 -14.20 17.48 4.55
C ASN A 143 -14.17 16.51 5.74
N LEU A 144 -13.24 15.56 5.71
CA LEU A 144 -12.97 14.68 6.84
C LEU A 144 -12.10 15.43 7.87
N PRO A 145 -11.86 14.83 9.04
CA PRO A 145 -10.88 15.37 9.99
C PRO A 145 -9.56 15.73 9.31
N LYS A 146 -8.77 16.58 9.95
CA LYS A 146 -7.40 16.90 9.52
C LYS A 146 -6.54 16.86 10.75
N PHE A 147 -5.24 16.71 10.59
CA PHE A 147 -4.36 16.98 11.70
C PHE A 147 -4.42 18.47 12.04
N THR A 148 -4.64 18.78 13.32
CA THR A 148 -4.58 20.17 13.82
C THR A 148 -3.13 20.67 13.96
N GLY A 149 -2.16 19.77 13.79
CA GLY A 149 -0.73 20.05 13.73
C GLY A 149 -0.09 19.19 12.64
N ASN A 150 1.16 18.78 12.86
CA ASN A 150 1.94 18.02 11.88
C ASN A 150 2.12 16.55 12.28
N SER A 151 1.33 16.06 13.23
CA SER A 151 1.39 14.69 13.72
C SER A 151 0.00 14.22 14.13
N GLY A 152 -0.21 12.91 14.09
CA GLY A 152 -1.47 12.29 14.50
C GLY A 152 -1.49 10.81 14.14
N VAL A 153 -2.59 10.14 14.47
CA VAL A 153 -2.75 8.70 14.23
C VAL A 153 -3.85 8.47 13.21
N ILE A 154 -3.54 7.65 12.21
CA ILE A 154 -4.51 7.18 11.22
C ILE A 154 -4.63 5.67 11.37
N GLY A 155 -5.75 5.24 11.94
CA GLY A 155 -6.19 3.85 11.91
C GLY A 155 -6.73 3.47 10.53
N LEU A 156 -6.48 2.24 10.13
CA LEU A 156 -7.05 1.62 8.94
C LEU A 156 -7.72 0.31 9.33
N GLU A 157 -9.02 0.23 9.07
CA GLU A 157 -9.78 -1.01 9.16
C GLU A 157 -10.09 -1.54 7.76
N LEU A 158 -9.84 -2.82 7.56
CA LEU A 158 -10.09 -3.55 6.32
C LEU A 158 -11.00 -4.74 6.60
N ASP A 159 -12.08 -4.88 5.84
CA ASP A 159 -12.89 -6.08 5.78
C ASP A 159 -12.68 -6.73 4.42
N LEU A 160 -11.91 -7.82 4.39
CA LEU A 160 -11.41 -8.48 3.17
C LEU A 160 -11.98 -9.90 3.06
N PRO A 161 -13.29 -10.05 2.83
CA PRO A 161 -13.91 -11.37 2.64
C PRO A 161 -13.33 -12.06 1.41
N LYS A 162 -13.23 -13.38 1.48
CA LYS A 162 -12.57 -14.19 0.45
C LYS A 162 -13.27 -14.13 -0.91
N ASN A 163 -14.61 -14.10 -0.90
CA ASN A 163 -15.43 -14.27 -2.11
C ASN A 163 -16.37 -13.08 -2.36
N GLU A 164 -16.21 -11.98 -1.62
CA GLU A 164 -17.08 -10.80 -1.71
C GLU A 164 -16.24 -9.53 -1.86
N ILE A 165 -16.88 -8.44 -2.25
CA ILE A 165 -16.25 -7.12 -2.33
C ILE A 165 -15.88 -6.66 -0.93
N GLY A 166 -14.59 -6.39 -0.74
CA GLY A 166 -14.08 -5.89 0.52
C GLY A 166 -14.43 -4.43 0.78
N LYS A 167 -14.17 -3.99 2.01
CA LYS A 167 -14.44 -2.64 2.48
C LYS A 167 -13.27 -2.11 3.28
N PHE A 168 -13.16 -0.79 3.35
CA PHE A 168 -12.20 -0.13 4.23
C PHE A 168 -12.80 1.08 4.92
N THR A 169 -12.24 1.43 6.07
CA THR A 169 -12.56 2.64 6.83
C THR A 169 -11.27 3.22 7.41
N PHE A 170 -11.09 4.53 7.29
CA PHE A 170 -10.04 5.23 8.02
C PHE A 170 -10.57 5.76 9.36
N ILE A 171 -9.68 5.87 10.35
CA ILE A 171 -9.98 6.42 11.67
C ILE A 171 -8.90 7.44 11.98
N VAL A 172 -9.26 8.71 12.06
CA VAL A 172 -8.29 9.81 12.10
C VAL A 172 -8.42 10.48 13.45
N ASP A 173 -7.39 10.35 14.28
CA ASP A 173 -7.38 10.78 15.68
C ASP A 173 -8.65 10.35 16.44
N GLY A 174 -9.06 9.09 16.22
CA GLY A 174 -10.24 8.47 16.83
C GLY A 174 -11.56 8.73 16.12
N VAL A 175 -11.61 9.59 15.09
CA VAL A 175 -12.83 9.89 14.34
C VAL A 175 -12.91 9.01 13.09
N ARG A 176 -13.96 8.19 13.00
CA ARG A 176 -14.18 7.29 11.87
C ARG A 176 -14.66 8.05 10.63
N THR A 177 -14.07 7.75 9.48
CA THR A 177 -14.56 8.22 8.17
C THR A 177 -15.72 7.33 7.69
N PRO A 178 -16.44 7.71 6.62
CA PRO A 178 -17.35 6.79 5.95
C PRO A 178 -16.61 5.57 5.40
N THR A 179 -17.22 4.40 5.55
CA THR A 179 -16.75 3.14 4.95
C THR A 179 -16.91 3.19 3.42
N LYS A 180 -15.90 2.67 2.70
CA LYS A 180 -15.89 2.56 1.24
C LYS A 180 -15.73 1.11 0.82
N GLN A 181 -16.20 0.80 -0.39
CA GLN A 181 -16.02 -0.51 -1.01
C GLN A 181 -14.77 -0.54 -1.88
N LEU A 182 -14.15 -1.71 -1.98
CA LEU A 182 -13.09 -2.01 -2.93
C LEU A 182 -13.66 -2.29 -4.32
N SER A 183 -12.80 -2.30 -5.34
CA SER A 183 -13.19 -2.54 -6.74
C SER A 183 -13.31 -4.02 -7.11
N ASN A 184 -12.81 -4.94 -6.28
CA ASN A 184 -12.79 -6.38 -6.56
C ASN A 184 -13.12 -7.23 -5.32
N SER A 185 -13.58 -8.45 -5.58
CA SER A 185 -13.73 -9.50 -4.58
C SER A 185 -12.40 -10.12 -4.20
N GLY A 186 -12.31 -10.66 -2.98
CA GLY A 186 -11.16 -11.45 -2.54
C GLY A 186 -9.84 -10.68 -2.48
N ALA A 187 -9.93 -9.34 -2.40
CA ALA A 187 -8.80 -8.43 -2.49
C ALA A 187 -7.68 -8.75 -1.48
N VAL A 188 -6.45 -8.54 -1.95
CA VAL A 188 -5.22 -8.63 -1.15
C VAL A 188 -4.68 -7.21 -1.00
N ALA A 189 -4.72 -6.68 0.22
CA ALA A 189 -4.31 -5.31 0.53
C ALA A 189 -2.89 -5.27 1.11
N ILE A 190 -2.09 -4.31 0.65
CA ILE A 190 -0.74 -4.04 1.13
C ILE A 190 -0.76 -2.65 1.80
N PRO A 191 -0.63 -2.56 3.14
CA PRO A 191 -0.45 -1.28 3.81
C PRO A 191 0.76 -0.54 3.26
N ALA A 192 0.62 0.77 3.06
CA ALA A 192 1.58 1.59 2.36
C ALA A 192 1.53 3.06 2.81
N VAL A 193 2.63 3.77 2.58
CA VAL A 193 2.74 5.21 2.75
C VAL A 193 3.46 5.82 1.55
N CYS A 194 3.20 7.09 1.26
CA CYS A 194 4.02 7.89 0.36
C CYS A 194 4.45 9.19 1.04
N LEU A 195 5.75 9.44 1.04
CA LEU A 195 6.35 10.65 1.59
C LEU A 195 6.58 11.65 0.45
N LEU A 196 6.33 12.94 0.68
CA LEU A 196 6.51 14.05 -0.26
C LEU A 196 7.63 15.01 0.16
N SER A 197 8.05 15.00 1.42
CA SER A 197 9.04 15.97 1.89
C SER A 197 10.00 15.43 2.94
N ARG A 198 11.20 16.03 2.96
CA ARG A 198 12.24 15.74 3.94
C ARG A 198 11.73 15.99 5.36
N GLY A 199 12.10 15.09 6.25
CA GLY A 199 11.71 15.04 7.65
C GLY A 199 10.45 14.22 7.88
N GLN A 200 9.64 13.94 6.85
CA GLN A 200 8.41 13.16 7.04
C GLN A 200 8.73 11.78 7.59
N LYS A 201 7.96 11.40 8.61
CA LYS A 201 8.20 10.19 9.39
C LYS A 201 6.89 9.52 9.75
N VAL A 202 6.81 8.21 9.48
CA VAL A 202 5.64 7.38 9.79
C VAL A 202 6.09 6.07 10.41
N THR A 203 5.40 5.67 11.47
CA THR A 203 5.53 4.36 12.11
C THR A 203 4.26 3.55 11.92
N ILE A 204 4.38 2.31 11.42
CA ILE A 204 3.28 1.35 11.40
C ILE A 204 3.28 0.52 12.68
N ARG A 205 2.09 0.28 13.25
CA ARG A 205 1.94 -0.49 14.48
C ARG A 205 0.55 -1.11 14.61
N ASN A 206 0.37 -1.88 15.68
CA ASN A 206 -0.93 -2.39 16.13
C ASN A 206 -1.71 -3.17 15.05
N LEU A 207 -1.03 -3.94 14.19
CA LEU A 207 -1.74 -4.85 13.28
C LEU A 207 -2.41 -5.95 14.09
N VAL A 208 -3.73 -6.04 13.96
CA VAL A 208 -4.55 -7.08 14.57
C VAL A 208 -5.50 -7.65 13.52
N ARG A 209 -5.63 -8.98 13.51
CA ARG A 209 -6.73 -9.65 12.81
C ARG A 209 -7.92 -9.70 13.75
N LEU A 210 -9.03 -9.09 13.36
CA LEU A 210 -10.26 -9.13 14.13
C LEU A 210 -10.95 -10.46 13.87
N ASN A 211 -11.48 -11.09 14.93
CA ASN A 211 -12.15 -12.37 14.82
C ASN A 211 -13.28 -12.29 13.77
N GLN A 212 -13.38 -13.35 12.95
CA GLN A 212 -14.53 -13.55 12.08
C GLN A 212 -15.64 -14.10 12.97
N ASP A 213 -16.61 -13.25 13.33
CA ASP A 213 -17.92 -13.74 13.79
C ASP A 213 -18.61 -14.53 12.68
#